data_AF-A0A7D3XIP3-F1
#
_entry.id   AF-A0A7D3XIP3-F1
#
_cell.length_a   1.000
_cell.length_b   1.000
_cell.length_c   1.000
_cell.angle_alpha   90.00
_cell.angle_beta   90.00
_cell.angle_gamma   90.00
#
_symmetry.space_group_name_H-M   'P 1'
#
loop_
_entity.id
_entity.type
_entity.pdbx_description
1 polymer ?
#
loop_
_entity_poly.entity_id
_entity_poly.type
_entity_poly.pdbx_seq_one_letter_code
_entity_poly.pdbx_strand_id
1 'polypeptide(L)'
;MKIRGEGMRYRGVYTKVPNDPSRWKKWESKGRVLMEDYRRSHGGELSSHLICREGDQEFPRLFQLLKEKGTVTIEGALKGYQFTFIGKKGVSSPDEMLNRVKMKRGESVLVYYGVNRMKVDPLGLEILESVTRHGGCLVVVTYTDEQKAFIDSRLQGHIQGVVSLETIREKQGVDFDWPPGVPYLPDPDQDWEDCSKALKRFEERTLRPFGREVRKVLSNEFFDIVFERARHDSLGISVSVAQPKTGRVVYCEEMGGLRYSFYGPQVWRDQRRVEMPAATIRGGGKESKEDGFAKGDEQKTYLRPDILK
;
A
#
# COMPACT_ATOMS: atom_id res chain seq x y z
N MET A 1 -23.68 -8.80 1.63
CA MET A 1 -24.50 -8.29 0.52
C MET A 1 -23.76 -8.54 -0.78
N LYS A 2 -24.19 -9.52 -1.58
CA LYS A 2 -23.63 -9.79 -2.92
C LYS A 2 -24.16 -8.68 -3.84
N ILE A 3 -23.30 -7.78 -4.33
CA ILE A 3 -23.66 -6.96 -5.50
C ILE A 3 -23.64 -7.92 -6.69
N ARG A 4 -24.67 -8.78 -6.80
CA ARG A 4 -24.86 -9.68 -7.94
C ARG A 4 -25.34 -8.83 -9.11
N GLY A 5 -24.39 -8.15 -9.74
CA GLY A 5 -24.58 -7.37 -10.95
C GLY A 5 -24.11 -8.13 -12.18
N GLU A 6 -24.53 -9.39 -12.37
CA GLU A 6 -24.31 -10.12 -13.63
C GLU A 6 -25.39 -9.74 -14.66
N GLY A 7 -25.57 -8.44 -14.88
CA GLY A 7 -26.37 -7.90 -15.97
C GLY A 7 -25.46 -7.26 -17.02
N MET A 8 -25.91 -7.22 -18.29
CA MET A 8 -25.25 -6.50 -19.39
C MET A 8 -24.80 -5.06 -18.99
N ARG A 9 -25.51 -4.45 -18.04
CA ARG A 9 -25.27 -3.10 -17.51
C ARG A 9 -23.87 -2.89 -16.90
N TYR A 10 -23.32 -3.88 -16.20
CA TYR A 10 -22.01 -3.76 -15.54
C TYR A 10 -20.88 -4.49 -16.27
N ARG A 11 -21.15 -4.92 -17.51
CA ARG A 11 -20.17 -5.64 -18.33
C ARG A 11 -18.90 -4.79 -18.52
N GLY A 12 -17.77 -5.32 -18.09
CA GLY A 12 -16.47 -4.64 -18.17
C GLY A 12 -16.28 -3.46 -17.21
N VAL A 13 -17.14 -3.31 -16.19
CA VAL A 13 -16.95 -2.33 -15.10
C VAL A 13 -15.98 -2.87 -14.05
N TYR A 14 -16.13 -4.14 -13.65
CA TYR A 14 -15.28 -4.81 -12.68
C TYR A 14 -13.97 -5.26 -13.34
N THR A 15 -12.94 -4.43 -13.21
CA THR A 15 -11.58 -4.72 -13.66
C THR A 15 -10.60 -4.06 -12.69
N LYS A 16 -9.36 -4.57 -12.65
CA LYS A 16 -8.22 -3.84 -12.07
C LYS A 16 -8.09 -2.45 -12.68
N VAL A 17 -7.50 -1.52 -11.95
CA VAL A 17 -7.09 -0.22 -12.49
C VAL A 17 -5.90 -0.45 -13.44
N PRO A 18 -5.98 -0.01 -14.71
CA PRO A 18 -4.88 -0.20 -15.68
C PRO A 18 -3.56 0.40 -15.20
N ASN A 19 -2.42 -0.19 -15.56
CA ASN A 19 -1.11 0.38 -15.23
C ASN A 19 -0.83 1.70 -15.96
N ASP A 20 -1.38 1.88 -17.17
CA ASP A 20 -1.24 3.08 -17.98
C ASP A 20 -2.06 4.26 -17.41
N PRO A 21 -1.40 5.36 -16.97
CA PRO A 21 -2.06 6.53 -16.40
C PRO A 21 -3.09 7.20 -17.32
N SER A 22 -2.88 7.15 -18.63
CA SER A 22 -3.81 7.75 -19.61
C SER A 22 -5.21 7.12 -19.57
N ARG A 23 -5.31 5.90 -19.02
CA ARG A 23 -6.55 5.12 -18.94
C ARG A 23 -7.28 5.27 -17.60
N TRP A 24 -6.69 5.88 -16.58
CA TRP A 24 -7.27 5.95 -15.23
C TRP A 24 -8.59 6.72 -15.21
N LYS A 25 -8.63 7.91 -15.81
CA LYS A 25 -9.86 8.73 -15.88
C LYS A 25 -11.01 7.98 -16.56
N LYS A 26 -10.71 7.25 -17.65
CA LYS A 26 -11.69 6.43 -18.37
C LYS A 26 -12.15 5.23 -17.53
N TRP A 27 -11.24 4.60 -16.78
CA TRP A 27 -11.58 3.52 -15.87
C TRP A 27 -12.48 4.01 -14.72
N GLU A 28 -12.17 5.16 -14.14
CA GLU A 28 -12.96 5.76 -13.06
C GLU A 28 -14.35 6.16 -13.56
N SER A 29 -14.44 6.79 -14.74
CA SER A 29 -15.71 7.21 -15.34
C SER A 29 -16.64 6.03 -15.66
N LYS A 30 -16.08 4.88 -16.07
CA LYS A 30 -16.86 3.64 -16.27
C LYS A 30 -17.55 3.16 -14.99
N GLY A 31 -17.02 3.47 -13.81
CA GLY A 31 -17.63 3.13 -12.52
C GLY A 31 -18.79 4.04 -12.11
N ARG A 32 -19.06 5.14 -12.83
CA ARG A 32 -20.13 6.09 -12.46
C ARG A 32 -21.50 5.44 -12.42
N VAL A 33 -21.81 4.58 -13.37
CA VAL A 33 -23.08 3.84 -13.41
C VAL A 33 -23.29 3.04 -12.12
N LEU A 34 -22.24 2.36 -11.63
CA LEU A 34 -22.29 1.60 -10.38
C LEU A 34 -22.49 2.52 -9.17
N MET A 35 -21.80 3.66 -9.12
CA MET A 35 -21.96 4.62 -8.03
C MET A 35 -23.36 5.25 -7.99
N GLU A 36 -23.91 5.60 -9.15
CA GLU A 36 -25.26 6.18 -9.27
C GLU A 36 -26.35 5.17 -8.87
N ASP A 37 -26.24 3.93 -9.34
CA ASP A 37 -27.18 2.87 -8.98
C ASP A 37 -27.07 2.51 -7.49
N TYR A 38 -25.85 2.54 -6.93
CA TYR A 38 -25.64 2.37 -5.49
C TYR A 38 -26.35 3.48 -4.71
N ARG A 39 -26.11 4.76 -5.04
CA ARG A 39 -26.76 5.89 -4.38
C ARG A 39 -28.29 5.83 -4.47
N ARG A 40 -28.83 5.49 -5.65
CA ARG A 40 -30.28 5.34 -5.86
C ARG A 40 -30.88 4.32 -4.89
N SER A 41 -30.13 3.25 -4.62
CA SER A 41 -30.57 2.17 -3.74
C SER A 41 -30.30 2.43 -2.24
N HIS A 42 -29.54 3.48 -1.90
CA HIS A 42 -29.06 3.76 -0.53
C HIS A 42 -29.31 5.22 -0.11
N GLY A 43 -30.46 5.77 -0.45
CA GLY A 43 -30.88 7.09 0.03
C GLY A 43 -29.97 8.25 -0.41
N GLY A 44 -29.27 8.09 -1.54
CA GLY A 44 -28.33 9.09 -2.06
C GLY A 44 -26.89 8.95 -1.56
N GLU A 45 -26.62 8.05 -0.60
CA GLU A 45 -25.30 7.91 0.01
C GLU A 45 -24.44 6.79 -0.60
N LEU A 46 -23.13 6.95 -0.45
CA LEU A 46 -22.12 5.91 -0.65
C LEU A 46 -21.86 5.19 0.69
N SER A 47 -21.17 4.04 0.65
CA SER A 47 -21.03 3.21 1.85
C SER A 47 -19.97 3.73 2.82
N SER A 48 -20.27 3.72 4.12
CA SER A 48 -19.24 3.89 5.18
C SER A 48 -18.37 2.65 5.35
N HIS A 49 -18.88 1.47 5.04
CA HIS A 49 -18.18 0.21 5.27
C HIS A 49 -18.50 -0.82 4.19
N LEU A 50 -17.46 -1.41 3.61
CA LEU A 50 -17.58 -2.50 2.62
C LEU A 50 -16.62 -3.63 2.97
N ILE A 51 -16.98 -4.84 2.56
CA ILE A 51 -16.16 -6.03 2.76
C ILE A 51 -15.80 -6.60 1.39
N CYS A 52 -14.51 -6.77 1.13
CA CYS A 52 -13.97 -7.41 -0.06
C CYS A 52 -13.65 -8.88 0.24
N ARG A 53 -14.16 -9.77 -0.61
CA ARG A 53 -13.87 -11.22 -0.58
C ARG A 53 -13.53 -11.79 -1.95
N GLU A 54 -14.04 -11.20 -3.03
CA GLU A 54 -13.88 -11.78 -4.37
C GLU A 54 -12.46 -11.59 -4.92
N GLY A 55 -11.81 -10.45 -4.65
CA GLY A 55 -10.41 -10.23 -5.02
C GLY A 55 -10.16 -9.05 -5.95
N ASP A 56 -9.19 -9.19 -6.86
CA ASP A 56 -8.52 -8.03 -7.48
C ASP A 56 -9.33 -7.25 -8.52
N GLN A 57 -10.40 -7.82 -9.07
CA GLN A 57 -11.31 -7.13 -10.00
C GLN A 57 -12.48 -6.43 -9.30
N GLU A 58 -12.87 -6.91 -8.12
CA GLU A 58 -13.99 -6.35 -7.33
C GLU A 58 -13.50 -5.21 -6.44
N PHE A 59 -12.38 -5.42 -5.73
CA PHE A 59 -11.81 -4.48 -4.78
C PHE A 59 -11.74 -3.03 -5.29
N PRO A 60 -11.24 -2.74 -6.51
CA PRO A 60 -11.14 -1.38 -7.01
C PRO A 60 -12.49 -0.63 -7.01
N ARG A 61 -13.59 -1.35 -7.30
CA ARG A 61 -14.95 -0.77 -7.33
C ARG A 61 -15.55 -0.64 -5.94
N LEU A 62 -15.28 -1.58 -5.04
CA LEU A 62 -15.66 -1.42 -3.63
C LEU A 62 -14.99 -0.17 -3.03
N PHE A 63 -13.70 0.02 -3.30
CA PHE A 63 -13.00 1.22 -2.86
C PHE A 63 -13.62 2.50 -3.45
N GLN A 64 -13.97 2.48 -4.74
CA GLN A 64 -14.66 3.60 -5.38
C GLN A 64 -16.00 3.93 -4.71
N LEU A 65 -16.76 2.91 -4.29
CA LEU A 65 -18.07 3.02 -3.62
C LEU A 65 -18.04 3.51 -2.18
N LEU A 66 -16.87 3.67 -1.56
CA LEU A 66 -16.76 4.24 -0.22
C LEU A 66 -17.15 5.73 -0.23
N LYS A 67 -17.91 6.16 0.77
CA LYS A 67 -18.06 7.58 1.10
C LYS A 67 -16.79 8.12 1.73
N GLU A 68 -16.74 9.43 1.92
CA GLU A 68 -15.62 10.07 2.62
C GLU A 68 -15.42 9.45 4.00
N LYS A 69 -14.16 9.15 4.35
CA LYS A 69 -13.74 8.46 5.58
C LYS A 69 -14.32 7.04 5.72
N GLY A 70 -14.81 6.45 4.63
CA GLY A 70 -15.28 5.07 4.60
C GLY A 70 -14.14 4.06 4.66
N THR A 71 -14.48 2.84 5.08
CA THR A 71 -13.52 1.73 5.25
C THR A 71 -13.89 0.56 4.36
N VAL A 72 -12.92 0.01 3.62
CA VAL A 72 -13.03 -1.34 3.04
C VAL A 72 -12.22 -2.33 3.85
N THR A 73 -12.85 -3.41 4.29
CA THR A 73 -12.19 -4.52 4.96
C THR A 73 -11.95 -5.66 3.96
N ILE A 74 -10.71 -6.13 3.86
CA ILE A 74 -10.35 -7.26 3.01
C ILE A 74 -10.29 -8.50 3.91
N GLU A 75 -11.19 -9.46 3.68
CA GLU A 75 -11.21 -10.73 4.41
C GLU A 75 -10.51 -11.87 3.65
N GLY A 76 -10.18 -11.63 2.38
CA GLY A 76 -9.53 -12.60 1.50
C GLY A 76 -9.66 -12.17 0.04
N ALA A 77 -9.21 -13.03 -0.86
CA ALA A 77 -9.43 -12.90 -2.29
C ALA A 77 -9.70 -14.30 -2.87
N LEU A 78 -10.89 -14.50 -3.42
CA LEU A 78 -11.22 -15.72 -4.17
C LEU A 78 -10.51 -15.76 -5.53
N LYS A 79 -10.22 -14.60 -6.14
CA LYS A 79 -9.62 -14.47 -7.47
C LYS A 79 -8.61 -13.33 -7.53
N GLY A 80 -7.37 -13.68 -7.88
CA GLY A 80 -6.30 -12.71 -8.11
C GLY A 80 -5.86 -11.92 -6.86
N TYR A 81 -4.58 -11.56 -6.83
CA TYR A 81 -3.96 -10.99 -5.63
C TYR A 81 -3.35 -9.60 -5.82
N GLN A 82 -3.41 -9.03 -7.04
CA GLN A 82 -2.88 -7.69 -7.32
C GLN A 82 -3.95 -6.63 -7.12
N PHE A 83 -4.11 -6.15 -5.89
CA PHE A 83 -5.13 -5.17 -5.56
C PHE A 83 -4.70 -3.80 -6.08
N THR A 84 -5.62 -3.10 -6.74
CA THR A 84 -5.40 -1.79 -7.31
C THR A 84 -6.56 -0.86 -7.00
N PHE A 85 -6.32 0.43 -6.86
CA PHE A 85 -7.38 1.42 -6.66
C PHE A 85 -6.94 2.80 -7.13
N ILE A 86 -7.93 3.66 -7.41
CA ILE A 86 -7.70 5.11 -7.57
C ILE A 86 -7.93 5.75 -6.20
N GLY A 87 -6.97 6.56 -5.75
CA GLY A 87 -7.07 7.28 -4.48
C GLY A 87 -8.29 8.21 -4.44
N LYS A 88 -8.80 8.47 -3.24
CA LYS A 88 -9.88 9.44 -3.03
C LYS A 88 -9.30 10.83 -2.80
N LYS A 89 -10.09 11.84 -3.19
CA LYS A 89 -9.78 13.24 -2.91
C LYS A 89 -9.80 13.53 -1.42
N GLY A 90 -8.85 14.32 -0.97
CA GLY A 90 -8.69 14.68 0.43
C GLY A 90 -7.23 14.89 0.80
N VAL A 91 -7.00 15.81 1.73
CA VAL A 91 -5.70 16.15 2.31
C VAL A 91 -5.89 16.22 3.83
N SER A 92 -4.88 15.83 4.59
CA SER A 92 -4.80 16.04 6.03
C SER A 92 -3.39 16.50 6.39
N SER A 93 -3.21 17.08 7.58
CA SER A 93 -1.85 17.33 8.07
C SER A 93 -1.18 16.02 8.53
N PRO A 94 0.16 15.97 8.58
CA PRO A 94 0.85 14.83 9.16
C PRO A 94 0.44 14.57 10.61
N ASP A 95 0.33 15.62 11.44
CA ASP A 95 -0.13 15.51 12.84
C ASP A 95 -1.55 14.92 12.95
N GLU A 96 -2.50 15.33 12.09
CA GLU A 96 -3.85 14.78 12.09
C GLU A 96 -3.86 13.28 11.79
N MET A 97 -3.04 12.86 10.83
CA MET A 97 -2.93 11.45 10.46
C MET A 97 -2.24 10.61 11.55
N LEU A 98 -1.17 11.12 12.17
CA LEU A 98 -0.52 10.45 13.31
C LEU A 98 -1.48 10.30 14.50
N ASN A 99 -2.29 11.32 14.79
CA ASN A 99 -3.32 11.26 15.81
C ASN A 99 -4.44 10.27 15.46
N ARG A 100 -4.92 10.27 14.21
CA ARG A 100 -5.94 9.31 13.73
C ARG A 100 -5.48 7.87 13.93
N VAL A 101 -4.22 7.58 13.65
CA VAL A 101 -3.66 6.24 13.81
C VAL A 101 -3.15 5.94 15.22
N LYS A 102 -3.35 6.88 16.15
CA LYS A 102 -2.98 6.80 17.56
C LYS A 102 -1.52 6.41 17.74
N MET A 103 -0.63 7.11 17.02
CA MET A 103 0.80 6.91 17.14
C MET A 103 1.24 7.00 18.61
N LYS A 104 2.09 6.08 19.04
CA LYS A 104 2.68 6.08 20.37
C LYS A 104 4.15 6.48 20.30
N ARG A 105 4.64 7.10 21.39
CA ARG A 105 6.06 7.37 21.56
C ARG A 105 6.85 6.05 21.49
N GLY A 106 7.98 6.06 20.81
CA GLY A 106 8.86 4.91 20.62
C GLY A 106 8.48 4.00 19.46
N GLU A 107 7.33 4.21 18.81
CA GLU A 107 6.98 3.45 17.59
C GLU A 107 7.98 3.74 16.47
N SER A 108 8.39 2.69 15.76
CA SER A 108 9.28 2.77 14.59
C SER A 108 8.52 3.32 13.39
N VAL A 109 9.06 4.36 12.76
CA VAL A 109 8.42 5.07 11.64
C VAL A 109 9.35 5.15 10.45
N LEU A 110 8.94 4.60 9.31
CA LEU A 110 9.61 4.83 8.02
C LEU A 110 8.95 6.00 7.30
N VAL A 111 9.72 6.93 6.76
CA VAL A 111 9.22 8.05 5.94
C VAL A 111 9.94 8.10 4.60
N TYR A 112 9.19 8.17 3.50
CA TYR A 112 9.78 8.47 2.18
C TYR A 112 9.95 9.98 1.97
N TYR A 113 11.14 10.39 1.57
CA TYR A 113 11.51 11.77 1.36
C TYR A 113 12.00 12.02 -0.08
N GLY A 114 11.59 13.14 -0.68
CA GLY A 114 12.09 13.57 -1.97
C GLY A 114 11.53 12.79 -3.16
N VAL A 115 10.28 12.34 -3.07
CA VAL A 115 9.59 11.55 -4.12
C VAL A 115 9.49 12.31 -5.45
N ASN A 116 9.42 13.64 -5.37
CA ASN A 116 9.43 14.55 -6.53
C ASN A 116 10.83 14.76 -7.15
N ARG A 117 11.87 14.08 -6.65
CA ARG A 117 13.28 14.20 -7.07
C ARG A 117 13.94 15.55 -6.78
N MET A 118 13.28 16.44 -6.07
CA MET A 118 13.90 17.66 -5.57
C MET A 118 14.74 17.35 -4.33
N LYS A 119 15.83 18.10 -4.12
CA LYS A 119 16.64 18.02 -2.91
C LYS A 119 15.83 18.37 -1.65
N VAL A 120 15.03 19.41 -1.75
CA VAL A 120 14.17 19.90 -0.67
C VAL A 120 12.72 19.50 -0.96
N ASP A 121 12.13 18.76 -0.03
CA ASP A 121 10.76 18.30 -0.06
C ASP A 121 10.04 18.89 1.17
N PRO A 122 9.36 20.03 1.02
CA PRO A 122 8.77 20.76 2.15
C PRO A 122 7.79 19.92 2.97
N LEU A 123 6.93 19.15 2.31
CA LEU A 123 6.00 18.26 3.01
C LEU A 123 6.72 17.07 3.62
N GLY A 124 7.75 16.55 2.95
CA GLY A 124 8.64 15.56 3.55
C GLY A 124 9.20 16.06 4.89
N LEU A 125 9.72 17.30 4.94
CA LEU A 125 10.21 17.91 6.18
C LEU A 125 9.12 18.04 7.25
N GLU A 126 7.91 18.48 6.87
CA GLU A 126 6.77 18.59 7.79
C GLU A 126 6.39 17.22 8.41
N ILE A 127 6.43 16.15 7.63
CA ILE A 127 6.20 14.78 8.11
C ILE A 127 7.30 14.39 9.11
N LEU A 128 8.58 14.62 8.78
CA LEU A 128 9.70 14.28 9.67
C LEU A 128 9.58 15.02 11.01
N GLU A 129 9.30 16.33 10.99
CA GLU A 129 9.08 17.13 12.18
C GLU A 129 7.90 16.63 13.02
N SER A 130 6.79 16.25 12.38
CA SER A 130 5.60 15.74 13.07
C SER A 130 5.86 14.39 13.73
N VAL A 131 6.59 13.49 13.06
CA VAL A 131 6.98 12.19 13.63
C VAL A 131 7.92 12.38 14.83
N THR A 132 8.93 13.26 14.71
CA THR A 132 9.84 13.56 15.82
C THR A 132 9.10 14.15 17.02
N ARG A 133 8.15 15.07 16.80
CA ARG A 133 7.31 15.68 17.85
C ARG A 133 6.44 14.64 18.58
N HIS A 134 5.90 13.66 17.85
CA HIS A 134 5.17 12.53 18.41
C HIS A 134 6.09 11.48 19.08
N GLY A 135 7.41 11.66 19.02
CA GLY A 135 8.40 10.78 19.65
C GLY A 135 8.61 9.45 18.94
N GLY A 136 8.47 9.42 17.61
CA GLY A 136 8.74 8.23 16.80
C GLY A 136 10.23 7.95 16.60
N CYS A 137 10.57 6.66 16.47
CA CYS A 137 11.89 6.21 16.07
C CYS A 137 11.99 6.26 14.54
N LEU A 138 12.48 7.39 14.03
CA LEU A 138 12.39 7.77 12.62
C LEU A 138 13.52 7.17 11.76
N VAL A 139 13.15 6.47 10.68
CA VAL A 139 14.01 6.05 9.57
C VAL A 139 13.55 6.75 8.30
N VAL A 140 14.48 7.31 7.54
CA VAL A 140 14.15 8.04 6.30
C VAL A 140 14.64 7.27 5.08
N VAL A 141 13.79 7.16 4.07
CA VAL A 141 14.17 6.60 2.76
C VAL A 141 14.18 7.73 1.73
N THR A 142 15.33 7.96 1.12
CA THR A 142 15.50 8.97 0.06
C THR A 142 15.67 8.31 -1.30
N TYR A 143 15.37 9.08 -2.35
CA TYR A 143 15.53 8.64 -3.72
C TYR A 143 16.93 8.87 -4.29
N THR A 144 17.68 9.83 -3.74
CA THR A 144 19.06 10.15 -4.14
C THR A 144 19.98 10.27 -2.93
N ASP A 145 21.28 10.19 -3.19
CA ASP A 145 22.34 10.37 -2.20
C ASP A 145 22.47 11.84 -1.79
N GLU A 146 22.14 12.78 -2.69
CA GLU A 146 22.07 14.21 -2.34
C GLU A 146 20.97 14.49 -1.31
N GLN A 147 19.79 13.88 -1.47
CA GLN A 147 18.71 13.96 -0.49
C GLN A 147 19.13 13.32 0.84
N LYS A 148 19.83 12.18 0.77
CA LYS A 148 20.35 11.52 1.97
C LYS A 148 21.29 12.44 2.75
N ALA A 149 22.31 13.00 2.09
CA ALA A 149 23.25 13.93 2.71
C ALA A 149 22.56 15.17 3.30
N PHE A 150 21.51 15.67 2.62
CA PHE A 150 20.69 16.77 3.13
C PHE A 150 19.94 16.40 4.43
N ILE A 151 19.33 15.21 4.49
CA ILE A 151 18.62 14.75 5.69
C ILE A 151 19.60 14.42 6.83
N ASP A 152 20.68 13.70 6.54
CA ASP A 152 21.69 13.32 7.54
C ASP A 152 22.28 14.55 8.24
N SER A 153 22.59 15.60 7.48
CA SER A 153 23.13 16.85 8.05
C SER A 153 22.11 17.64 8.87
N ARG A 154 20.83 17.63 8.47
CA ARG A 154 19.78 18.44 9.11
C ARG A 154 19.19 17.78 10.36
N LEU A 155 19.10 16.45 10.39
CA LEU A 155 18.44 15.69 11.45
C LEU A 155 19.41 14.81 12.25
N GLN A 156 20.70 15.15 12.22
CA GLN A 156 21.73 14.41 12.97
C GLN A 156 21.34 14.26 14.45
N GLY A 157 21.36 13.02 14.95
CA GLY A 157 20.98 12.69 16.32
C GLY A 157 19.47 12.63 16.61
N HIS A 158 18.61 12.95 15.63
CA HIS A 158 17.14 12.91 15.77
C HIS A 158 16.48 11.76 15.00
N ILE A 159 17.26 11.01 14.21
CA ILE A 159 16.80 9.87 13.40
C ILE A 159 17.66 8.64 13.68
N GLN A 160 17.08 7.46 13.44
CA GLN A 160 17.76 6.17 13.52
C GLN A 160 18.71 5.95 12.31
N GLY A 161 18.33 6.49 11.15
CA GLY A 161 19.22 6.56 10.00
C GLY A 161 18.50 6.85 8.69
N VAL A 162 19.29 7.00 7.62
CA VAL A 162 18.81 7.31 6.27
C VAL A 162 19.29 6.26 5.27
N VAL A 163 18.35 5.71 4.50
CA VAL A 163 18.60 4.77 3.42
C VAL A 163 18.35 5.45 2.09
N SER A 164 19.31 5.39 1.17
CA SER A 164 19.14 5.90 -0.19
C SER A 164 18.89 4.77 -1.18
N LEU A 165 17.82 4.90 -1.96
CA LEU A 165 17.52 4.00 -3.06
C LEU A 165 18.57 4.05 -4.17
N GLU A 166 19.24 5.19 -4.35
CA GLU A 166 20.35 5.35 -5.28
C GLU A 166 21.56 4.54 -4.83
N THR A 167 21.99 4.69 -3.57
CA THR A 167 23.04 3.84 -2.98
C THR A 167 22.71 2.34 -3.12
N ILE A 168 21.46 1.91 -2.89
CA ILE A 168 21.08 0.49 -3.07
C ILE A 168 21.31 0.07 -4.52
N ARG A 169 20.81 0.86 -5.47
CA ARG A 169 20.96 0.59 -6.91
C ARG A 169 22.42 0.55 -7.34
N GLU A 170 23.27 1.42 -6.82
CA GLU A 170 24.70 1.41 -7.12
C GLU A 170 25.40 0.15 -6.59
N LYS A 171 25.04 -0.30 -5.37
CA LYS A 171 25.63 -1.50 -4.75
C LYS A 171 25.15 -2.81 -5.36
N GLN A 172 23.87 -2.88 -5.69
CA GLN A 172 23.22 -4.11 -6.18
C GLN A 172 23.18 -4.18 -7.71
N GLY A 173 23.41 -3.06 -8.40
CA GLY A 173 23.41 -2.97 -9.85
C GLY A 173 22.12 -3.54 -10.45
N VAL A 174 22.28 -4.52 -11.33
CA VAL A 174 21.17 -5.19 -12.02
C VAL A 174 20.31 -6.05 -11.11
N ASP A 175 20.67 -6.29 -9.84
CA ASP A 175 19.89 -7.14 -8.92
C ASP A 175 18.91 -6.35 -8.05
N PHE A 176 18.83 -5.02 -8.23
CA PHE A 176 17.86 -4.18 -7.56
C PHE A 176 16.93 -3.43 -8.52
N ASP A 177 15.63 -3.61 -8.34
CA ASP A 177 14.58 -2.86 -9.01
C ASP A 177 13.74 -2.10 -7.96
N TRP A 178 13.44 -0.83 -8.24
CA TRP A 178 12.46 -0.04 -7.49
C TRP A 178 11.26 0.29 -8.40
N PRO A 179 10.25 -0.60 -8.48
CA PRO A 179 9.21 -0.50 -9.49
C PRO A 179 8.21 0.64 -9.16
N PRO A 180 7.54 1.20 -10.18
CA PRO A 180 6.56 2.28 -10.01
C PRO A 180 5.18 1.78 -9.48
N GLY A 181 5.15 0.65 -8.79
CA GLY A 181 3.95 -0.10 -8.41
C GLY A 181 4.25 -1.58 -8.25
N VAL A 182 3.32 -2.34 -7.67
CA VAL A 182 3.41 -3.81 -7.69
C VAL A 182 3.44 -4.29 -9.14
N PRO A 183 4.40 -5.16 -9.53
CA PRO A 183 4.47 -5.70 -10.87
C PRO A 183 3.16 -6.40 -11.26
N TYR A 184 2.92 -6.54 -12.56
CA TYR A 184 1.78 -7.33 -13.02
C TYR A 184 1.85 -8.74 -12.46
N LEU A 185 0.76 -9.17 -11.81
CA LEU A 185 0.61 -10.55 -11.36
C LEU A 185 -0.45 -11.22 -12.25
N PRO A 186 -0.08 -12.27 -13.00
CA PRO A 186 -1.02 -13.17 -13.66
C PRO A 186 -2.08 -13.70 -12.70
N ASP A 187 -3.22 -14.14 -13.25
CA ASP A 187 -4.26 -14.80 -12.47
C ASP A 187 -3.72 -16.14 -11.93
N PRO A 188 -3.56 -16.30 -10.60
CA PRO A 188 -2.96 -17.50 -10.02
C PRO A 188 -3.79 -18.77 -10.27
N ASP A 189 -5.07 -18.66 -10.60
CA ASP A 189 -5.92 -19.82 -10.93
C ASP A 189 -5.70 -20.30 -12.38
N GLN A 190 -5.19 -19.41 -13.25
CA GLN A 190 -4.92 -19.71 -14.66
C GLN A 190 -3.44 -20.02 -14.90
N ASP A 191 -2.55 -19.29 -14.23
CA ASP A 191 -1.11 -19.35 -14.43
C ASP A 191 -0.36 -19.08 -13.11
N TRP A 192 -0.35 -20.09 -12.24
CA TRP A 192 0.36 -20.04 -10.97
C TRP A 192 1.88 -19.91 -11.15
N GLU A 193 2.44 -20.55 -12.19
CA GLU A 193 3.89 -20.59 -12.39
C GLU A 193 4.44 -19.18 -12.64
N ASP A 194 3.85 -18.43 -13.57
CA ASP A 194 4.31 -17.07 -13.87
C ASP A 194 3.92 -16.08 -12.78
N CYS A 195 2.79 -16.30 -12.09
CA CYS A 195 2.44 -15.53 -10.89
C CYS A 195 3.49 -15.69 -9.78
N SER A 196 3.89 -16.93 -9.49
CA SER A 196 4.92 -17.26 -8.50
C SER A 196 6.28 -16.67 -8.88
N LYS A 197 6.69 -16.78 -10.16
CA LYS A 197 7.91 -16.14 -10.67
C LYS A 197 7.89 -14.63 -10.49
N ALA A 198 6.77 -13.96 -10.78
CA ALA A 198 6.63 -12.52 -10.63
C ALA A 198 6.74 -12.09 -9.16
N LEU A 199 6.10 -12.83 -8.25
CA LEU A 199 6.20 -12.59 -6.81
C LEU A 199 7.63 -12.80 -6.29
N LYS A 200 8.27 -13.92 -6.66
CA LYS A 200 9.65 -14.22 -6.29
C LYS A 200 10.61 -13.15 -6.79
N ARG A 201 10.46 -12.70 -8.04
CA ARG A 201 11.26 -11.62 -8.61
C ARG A 201 11.11 -10.32 -7.83
N PHE A 202 9.88 -9.95 -7.46
CA PHE A 202 9.62 -8.77 -6.64
C PHE A 202 10.25 -8.88 -5.25
N GLU A 203 10.21 -10.07 -4.64
CA GLU A 203 10.88 -10.33 -3.36
C GLU A 203 12.39 -10.16 -3.47
N GLU A 204 13.01 -10.87 -4.41
CA GLU A 204 14.46 -10.97 -4.56
C GLU A 204 15.10 -9.68 -5.02
N ARG A 205 14.43 -8.92 -5.89
CA ARG A 205 15.01 -7.71 -6.52
C ARG A 205 14.50 -6.41 -5.93
N THR A 206 13.45 -6.42 -5.12
CA THR A 206 12.94 -5.19 -4.49
C THR A 206 12.94 -5.31 -2.98
N LEU A 207 12.19 -6.27 -2.43
CA LEU A 207 11.93 -6.33 -1.00
C LEU A 207 13.17 -6.69 -0.19
N ARG A 208 13.89 -7.76 -0.57
CA ARG A 208 15.08 -8.21 0.17
C ARG A 208 16.25 -7.21 0.12
N PRO A 209 16.62 -6.63 -1.04
CA PRO A 209 17.73 -5.67 -1.08
C PRO A 209 17.39 -4.39 -0.30
N PHE A 210 16.17 -3.85 -0.47
CA PHE A 210 15.69 -2.71 0.31
C PHE A 210 15.70 -3.01 1.80
N GLY A 211 15.12 -4.16 2.16
CA GLY A 211 15.04 -4.60 3.53
C GLY A 211 16.40 -4.77 4.20
N ARG A 212 17.40 -5.27 3.47
CA ARG A 212 18.77 -5.43 3.98
C ARG A 212 19.40 -4.09 4.37
N GLU A 213 19.19 -3.03 3.60
CA GLU A 213 19.72 -1.71 3.96
C GLU A 213 18.94 -1.08 5.13
N VAL A 214 17.62 -1.27 5.18
CA VAL A 214 16.79 -0.82 6.30
C VAL A 214 17.27 -1.42 7.63
N ARG A 215 17.64 -2.70 7.66
CA ARG A 215 18.14 -3.37 8.87
C ARG A 215 19.45 -2.83 9.42
N LYS A 216 20.22 -2.11 8.60
CA LYS A 216 21.46 -1.49 9.06
C LYS A 216 21.19 -0.27 9.95
N VAL A 217 20.01 0.33 9.84
CA VAL A 217 19.62 1.54 10.57
C VAL A 217 18.51 1.29 11.59
N LEU A 218 17.79 0.16 11.49
CA LEU A 218 16.77 -0.24 12.45
C LEU A 218 17.00 -1.69 12.87
N SER A 219 17.11 -1.93 14.18
CA SER A 219 17.25 -3.28 14.74
C SER A 219 15.97 -4.12 14.70
N ASN A 220 14.81 -3.49 14.56
CA ASN A 220 13.50 -4.16 14.47
C ASN A 220 13.25 -4.74 13.07
N GLU A 221 12.59 -5.89 13.02
CA GLU A 221 12.23 -6.58 11.77
C GLU A 221 11.08 -5.91 10.99
N PHE A 222 10.36 -4.92 11.54
CA PHE A 222 9.28 -4.24 10.83
C PHE A 222 9.07 -2.83 11.39
N PHE A 223 8.27 -2.03 10.68
CA PHE A 223 7.84 -0.71 11.11
C PHE A 223 6.43 -0.70 11.69
N ASP A 224 6.24 0.00 12.80
CA ASP A 224 4.92 0.26 13.38
C ASP A 224 4.07 1.17 12.47
N ILE A 225 4.72 2.15 11.82
CA ILE A 225 4.12 3.08 10.88
C ILE A 225 5.03 3.25 9.65
N VAL A 226 4.44 3.21 8.46
CA VAL A 226 5.10 3.69 7.24
C VAL A 226 4.35 4.92 6.74
N PHE A 227 5.01 6.06 6.74
CA PHE A 227 4.48 7.31 6.19
C PHE A 227 4.78 7.35 4.68
N GLU A 228 3.77 6.98 3.93
CA GLU A 228 3.75 6.88 2.47
C GLU A 228 3.48 8.22 1.80
N ARG A 229 3.72 8.30 0.49
CA ARG A 229 3.63 9.54 -0.30
C ARG A 229 2.72 9.37 -1.48
N ALA A 230 1.85 10.34 -1.76
CA ALA A 230 0.83 10.16 -2.79
C ALA A 230 1.40 10.05 -4.20
N ARG A 231 2.56 10.67 -4.49
CA ARG A 231 3.11 10.79 -5.85
C ARG A 231 4.01 9.63 -6.29
N HIS A 232 4.09 8.56 -5.52
CA HIS A 232 4.62 7.27 -5.98
C HIS A 232 3.67 6.13 -5.60
N ASP A 233 3.89 4.96 -6.19
CA ASP A 233 3.16 3.74 -5.82
C ASP A 233 4.16 2.72 -5.24
N SER A 234 4.64 3.00 -4.03
CA SER A 234 5.41 2.02 -3.23
C SER A 234 4.55 1.31 -2.20
N LEU A 235 3.22 1.45 -2.25
CA LEU A 235 2.31 0.88 -1.25
C LEU A 235 2.54 -0.62 -1.06
N GLY A 236 2.78 -1.38 -2.13
CA GLY A 236 3.10 -2.80 -2.05
C GLY A 236 4.36 -3.11 -1.24
N ILE A 237 5.36 -2.24 -1.26
CA ILE A 237 6.59 -2.35 -0.46
C ILE A 237 6.30 -1.93 0.99
N SER A 238 5.60 -0.81 1.17
CA SER A 238 5.24 -0.24 2.47
C SER A 238 4.39 -1.18 3.32
N VAL A 239 3.40 -1.85 2.74
CA VAL A 239 2.64 -2.87 3.47
C VAL A 239 3.51 -4.07 3.84
N SER A 240 4.49 -4.44 3.01
CA SER A 240 5.37 -5.58 3.26
C SER A 240 6.35 -5.36 4.41
N VAL A 241 6.79 -4.12 4.66
CA VAL A 241 7.71 -3.78 5.76
C VAL A 241 6.99 -3.31 7.03
N ALA A 242 5.67 -3.13 6.99
CA ALA A 242 4.89 -2.79 8.16
C ALA A 242 4.66 -4.02 9.08
N GLN A 243 4.60 -3.76 10.38
CA GLN A 243 4.43 -4.78 11.43
C GLN A 243 3.14 -5.58 11.20
N PRO A 244 3.18 -6.92 11.26
CA PRO A 244 1.97 -7.73 11.25
C PRO A 244 1.04 -7.36 12.42
N LYS A 245 -0.27 -7.38 12.16
CA LYS A 245 -1.41 -7.11 13.03
C LYS A 245 -1.59 -5.67 13.49
N THR A 246 -0.50 -4.94 13.72
CA THR A 246 -0.55 -3.57 14.27
C THR A 246 -0.09 -2.50 13.29
N GLY A 247 0.68 -2.87 12.27
CA GLY A 247 1.30 -1.97 11.30
C GLY A 247 0.28 -1.12 10.53
N ARG A 248 0.64 0.15 10.34
CA ARG A 248 -0.17 1.15 9.63
C ARG A 248 0.66 1.80 8.54
N VAL A 249 0.16 1.79 7.31
CA VAL A 249 0.67 2.65 6.23
C VAL A 249 -0.20 3.90 6.18
N VAL A 250 0.40 5.08 6.15
CA VAL A 250 -0.29 6.36 6.36
C VAL A 250 0.00 7.31 5.21
N TYR A 251 -1.04 7.94 4.66
CA TYR A 251 -0.95 9.02 3.68
C TYR A 251 -1.55 10.31 4.24
N CYS A 252 -0.99 11.47 3.88
CA CYS A 252 -1.55 12.78 4.21
C CYS A 252 -1.85 13.65 2.96
N GLU A 253 -1.25 13.32 1.82
CA GLU A 253 -1.33 14.05 0.54
C GLU A 253 -2.62 13.76 -0.25
N GLU A 254 -2.91 14.62 -1.24
CA GLU A 254 -3.98 14.42 -2.23
C GLU A 254 -3.68 13.20 -3.12
N MET A 255 -4.55 12.20 -3.09
CA MET A 255 -4.40 10.92 -3.80
C MET A 255 -5.35 10.77 -5.00
N GLY A 256 -6.29 11.69 -5.15
CA GLY A 256 -7.34 11.69 -6.16
C GLY A 256 -6.78 11.61 -7.58
N GLY A 257 -7.30 10.65 -8.34
CA GLY A 257 -6.88 10.44 -9.72
C GLY A 257 -5.53 9.75 -9.88
N LEU A 258 -4.87 9.33 -8.79
CA LEU A 258 -3.65 8.52 -8.82
C LEU A 258 -3.97 7.05 -8.51
N ARG A 259 -3.26 6.13 -9.16
CA ARG A 259 -3.38 4.69 -8.93
C ARG A 259 -2.39 4.23 -7.87
N TYR A 260 -2.83 3.33 -7.00
CA TYR A 260 -2.01 2.61 -6.04
C TYR A 260 -2.21 1.11 -6.18
N SER A 261 -1.20 0.33 -5.79
CA SER A 261 -1.22 -1.12 -5.89
C SER A 261 -0.50 -1.83 -4.75
N PHE A 262 -1.01 -3.00 -4.36
CA PHE A 262 -0.41 -3.84 -3.33
C PHE A 262 -0.74 -5.31 -3.55
N TYR A 263 0.06 -6.20 -2.95
CA TYR A 263 -0.25 -7.63 -2.90
C TYR A 263 -1.25 -7.88 -1.77
N GLY A 264 -2.49 -8.23 -2.12
CA GLY A 264 -3.60 -8.36 -1.18
C GLY A 264 -3.29 -9.19 0.08
N PRO A 265 -2.66 -10.38 -0.03
CA PRO A 265 -2.35 -11.21 1.13
C PRO A 265 -1.53 -10.50 2.23
N GLN A 266 -0.65 -9.55 1.87
CA GLN A 266 0.11 -8.76 2.86
C GLN A 266 -0.78 -7.87 3.72
N VAL A 267 -1.99 -7.55 3.25
CA VAL A 267 -2.92 -6.72 4.01
C VAL A 267 -3.85 -7.60 4.85
N TRP A 268 -4.54 -8.58 4.26
CA TRP A 268 -5.57 -9.31 5.00
C TRP A 268 -5.04 -10.37 5.97
N ARG A 269 -3.98 -11.10 5.61
CA ARG A 269 -3.44 -12.17 6.48
C ARG A 269 -2.77 -11.58 7.71
N ASP A 270 -1.98 -10.53 7.48
CA ASP A 270 -1.27 -9.83 8.53
C ASP A 270 -2.09 -8.68 9.13
N GLN A 271 -3.39 -8.59 8.83
CA GLN A 271 -4.31 -7.58 9.40
C GLN A 271 -3.77 -6.13 9.40
N ARG A 272 -2.97 -5.78 8.38
CA ARG A 272 -2.37 -4.45 8.25
C ARG A 272 -3.43 -3.42 7.86
N ARG A 273 -3.13 -2.14 8.09
CA ARG A 273 -4.02 -1.03 7.77
C ARG A 273 -3.35 -0.03 6.83
N VAL A 274 -4.12 0.51 5.90
CA VAL A 274 -3.73 1.65 5.06
C VAL A 274 -4.71 2.78 5.37
N GLU A 275 -4.19 3.86 5.94
CA GLU A 275 -4.93 5.00 6.45
C GLU A 275 -4.65 6.20 5.55
N MET A 276 -5.67 6.64 4.82
CA MET A 276 -5.60 7.76 3.89
C MET A 276 -6.45 8.92 4.43
N PRO A 277 -6.31 10.15 3.90
CA PRO A 277 -7.11 11.28 4.37
C PRO A 277 -8.63 11.01 4.33
N ALA A 278 -9.09 10.44 3.21
CA ALA A 278 -10.51 10.23 2.93
C ALA A 278 -10.98 8.77 2.89
N ALA A 279 -10.15 7.79 3.23
CA ALA A 279 -10.53 6.37 3.23
C ALA A 279 -9.58 5.50 4.07
N THR A 280 -10.06 4.31 4.45
CA THR A 280 -9.25 3.29 5.12
C THR A 280 -9.37 1.94 4.40
N ILE A 281 -8.25 1.24 4.25
CA ILE A 281 -8.21 -0.18 3.90
C ILE A 281 -7.76 -0.95 5.13
N ARG A 282 -8.49 -1.99 5.51
CA ARG A 282 -8.17 -2.81 6.68
C ARG A 282 -8.12 -4.29 6.34
N GLY A 283 -7.07 -4.99 6.77
CA GLY A 283 -7.06 -6.45 6.78
C GLY A 283 -7.99 -7.00 7.86
N GLY A 284 -8.90 -7.89 7.45
CA GLY A 284 -9.93 -8.46 8.32
C GLY A 284 -9.57 -9.78 8.97
N GLY A 285 -8.49 -10.45 8.51
CA GLY A 285 -7.96 -11.71 9.04
C GLY A 285 -9.01 -12.67 9.60
N LYS A 286 -9.65 -13.47 8.74
CA LYS A 286 -10.32 -14.67 9.26
C LYS A 286 -9.25 -15.70 9.56
N GLU A 287 -9.17 -16.15 10.81
CA GLU A 287 -8.75 -17.52 11.10
C GLU A 287 -9.85 -18.42 10.54
N SER A 288 -9.80 -18.75 9.25
CA SER A 288 -10.63 -19.81 8.70
C SER A 288 -10.12 -21.14 9.25
N LYS A 289 -10.70 -21.58 10.37
CA LYS A 289 -10.96 -23.01 10.53
C LYS A 289 -11.77 -23.41 9.30
N GLU A 290 -11.18 -24.24 8.44
CA GLU A 290 -11.68 -24.56 7.10
C GLU A 290 -11.50 -23.43 6.08
N ASP A 291 -10.24 -23.07 5.85
CA ASP A 291 -9.87 -22.82 4.47
C ASP A 291 -10.13 -24.12 3.68
N GLY A 292 -11.15 -24.13 2.83
CA GLY A 292 -11.34 -25.13 1.79
C GLY A 292 -10.25 -25.04 0.72
N PHE A 293 -8.99 -24.88 1.11
CA PHE A 293 -7.83 -25.07 0.26
C PHE A 293 -7.61 -26.58 0.17
N ALA A 294 -7.66 -27.10 -1.05
CA ALA A 294 -7.25 -28.46 -1.33
C ALA A 294 -5.87 -28.71 -0.69
N LYS A 295 -5.68 -29.92 -0.16
CA LYS A 295 -4.50 -30.45 0.55
C LYS A 295 -3.14 -30.33 -0.19
N GLY A 296 -3.00 -29.47 -1.21
CA GLY A 296 -1.76 -29.14 -1.92
C GLY A 296 -1.31 -27.67 -1.83
N ASP A 297 -2.05 -26.78 -1.15
CA ASP A 297 -1.73 -25.34 -1.10
C ASP A 297 -0.64 -24.93 -0.08
N GLU A 298 -0.11 -25.86 0.72
CA GLU A 298 1.05 -25.64 1.60
C GLU A 298 2.35 -25.30 0.82
N GLN A 299 2.36 -25.48 -0.50
CA GLN A 299 3.49 -25.16 -1.39
C GLN A 299 3.37 -23.82 -2.14
N LYS A 300 2.28 -23.06 -1.99
CA LYS A 300 2.22 -21.71 -2.58
C LYS A 300 3.10 -20.77 -1.76
N THR A 301 4.35 -20.56 -2.16
CA THR A 301 5.26 -19.61 -1.51
C THR A 301 4.69 -18.20 -1.63
N TYR A 302 3.96 -17.76 -0.62
CA TYR A 302 3.56 -16.37 -0.45
C TYR A 302 4.82 -15.54 -0.14
N LEU A 303 4.87 -14.27 -0.56
CA LEU A 303 5.88 -13.31 -0.11
C LEU A 303 6.01 -13.45 1.41
N ARG A 304 7.08 -14.11 1.86
CA ARG A 304 7.18 -14.51 3.25
C ARG A 304 7.49 -13.26 4.09
N PRO A 305 7.02 -13.17 5.34
CA PRO A 305 7.32 -12.03 6.20
C PRO A 305 8.83 -11.85 6.48
N ASP A 306 9.66 -12.83 6.13
CA ASP A 306 11.11 -12.82 6.29
C ASP A 306 11.86 -11.97 5.24
N ILE A 307 11.18 -11.02 4.59
CA ILE A 307 11.80 -9.94 3.80
C ILE A 307 12.95 -9.27 4.59
N LEU A 308 12.79 -9.23 5.91
CA LEU A 308 13.76 -8.70 6.86
C LEU A 308 14.68 -9.75 7.53
N LYS A 309 14.83 -10.97 6.99
CA LYS A 309 15.86 -11.93 7.42
C LYS A 309 17.07 -11.91 6.49
#